data_AF-A0A7Y2JPN5-F1
#
_entry.id   AF-A0A7Y2JPN5-F1
#
_cell.length_a   1.000
_cell.length_b   1.000
_cell.length_c   1.000
_cell.angle_alpha   90.00
_cell.angle_beta   90.00
_cell.angle_gamma   90.00
#
_symmetry.space_group_name_H-M   'P 1'
#
loop_
_entity.id
_entity.type
_entity.pdbx_description
1 polymer ?
#
loop_
_entity_poly.entity_id
_entity_poly.type
_entity_poly.pdbx_seq_one_letter_code
_entity_poly.pdbx_strand_id
1 'polypeptide(L)'
;MKRILLLLLPFLLAATPTMVAAQGSPPLVKYGKWAVLAASVGLNLLAADAHTDANRAFDLIEARCETPHNARCEVDGAGTYVDPVTEGLFQETLRLDDRAERWLIAGEAALLGATALFIWELTRSQDSPPENEPFAPIVQEFSHGIGLGFEVRF
;
A
#
# COMPACT_ATOMS: atom_id res chain seq x y z
N MET A 1 -14.54 -18.35 12.10
CA MET A 1 -13.67 -17.54 11.20
C MET A 1 -12.21 -18.04 11.25
N LYS A 2 -11.94 -19.32 10.92
CA LYS A 2 -10.61 -19.93 11.09
C LYS A 2 -10.13 -20.74 9.87
N ARG A 3 -10.84 -20.66 8.74
CA ARG A 3 -10.61 -21.49 7.55
C ARG A 3 -10.05 -20.75 6.33
N ILE A 4 -9.94 -19.42 6.37
CA ILE A 4 -9.41 -18.63 5.23
C ILE A 4 -7.87 -18.52 5.28
N LEU A 5 -7.24 -18.77 6.43
CA LEU A 5 -5.79 -18.68 6.61
C LEU A 5 -4.99 -19.84 5.96
N LEU A 6 -5.67 -20.85 5.41
CA LEU A 6 -5.04 -22.11 4.95
C LEU A 6 -4.83 -22.19 3.44
N LEU A 7 -5.25 -21.17 2.67
CA LEU A 7 -5.14 -21.18 1.20
C LEU A 7 -3.91 -20.44 0.63
N LEU A 8 -3.13 -19.74 1.47
CA LEU A 8 -1.91 -19.05 1.04
C LEU A 8 -0.62 -19.85 1.28
N LEU A 9 -0.72 -21.02 1.91
CA LEU A 9 0.46 -21.84 2.27
C LEU A 9 1.04 -22.74 1.14
N PRO A 10 0.34 -23.15 0.07
CA PRO A 10 0.93 -24.07 -0.90
C PRO A 10 1.73 -23.38 -2.02
N PHE A 11 1.67 -22.04 -2.16
CA PHE A 11 2.42 -21.33 -3.20
C PHE A 11 3.89 -21.04 -2.80
N LEU A 12 4.24 -21.24 -1.54
CA LEU A 12 5.58 -20.95 -0.98
C LEU A 12 6.56 -22.13 -1.04
N LEU A 13 6.14 -23.32 -1.48
CA LEU A 13 6.95 -24.55 -1.37
C LEU A 13 7.47 -25.11 -2.71
N ALA A 14 7.27 -24.42 -3.84
CA ALA A 14 7.69 -24.90 -5.16
C ALA A 14 8.94 -24.21 -5.74
N ALA A 15 9.85 -23.70 -4.90
CA ALA A 15 11.13 -23.18 -5.36
C ALA A 15 12.28 -23.92 -4.67
N THR A 16 12.62 -25.12 -5.15
CA THR A 16 13.91 -25.76 -4.86
C THR A 16 15.00 -24.99 -5.60
N PRO A 17 15.93 -24.29 -4.92
CA PRO A 17 17.05 -23.70 -5.62
C PRO A 17 18.10 -24.80 -5.82
N THR A 18 18.26 -25.24 -7.06
CA THR A 18 19.53 -25.83 -7.49
C THR A 18 20.63 -24.79 -7.26
N MET A 19 21.65 -25.18 -6.51
CA MET A 19 22.80 -24.33 -6.20
C MET A 19 23.52 -23.94 -7.48
N VAL A 20 23.53 -22.64 -7.78
CA VAL A 20 24.61 -21.99 -8.52
C VAL A 20 24.94 -20.73 -7.73
N ALA A 21 26.16 -20.67 -7.21
CA ALA A 21 26.72 -19.49 -6.58
C ALA A 21 26.84 -18.37 -7.63
N ALA A 22 25.84 -17.51 -7.69
CA ALA A 22 25.93 -16.21 -8.35
C ALA A 22 26.23 -15.16 -7.27
N GLN A 23 27.20 -14.29 -7.51
CA GLN A 23 27.45 -13.05 -6.74
C GLN A 23 26.32 -12.03 -6.95
N GLY A 24 25.08 -12.46 -6.69
CA GLY A 24 23.86 -11.71 -6.98
C GLY A 24 22.95 -11.62 -5.77
N SER A 25 22.04 -10.65 -5.81
CA SER A 25 21.04 -10.43 -4.77
C SER A 25 20.26 -11.71 -4.45
N PRO A 26 19.98 -11.99 -3.17
CA PRO A 26 19.13 -13.09 -2.77
C PRO A 26 17.80 -13.03 -3.54
N PRO A 27 17.25 -14.18 -4.00
CA PRO A 27 16.00 -14.21 -4.75
C PRO A 27 14.86 -13.46 -4.05
N LEU A 28 14.84 -13.51 -2.72
CA LEU A 28 13.86 -12.79 -1.89
C LEU A 28 13.91 -11.28 -2.12
N VAL A 29 15.08 -10.67 -2.26
CA VAL A 29 15.20 -9.23 -2.50
C VAL A 29 14.91 -8.93 -3.97
N LYS A 30 15.53 -9.70 -4.87
CA LYS A 30 15.44 -9.50 -6.33
C LYS A 30 13.99 -9.46 -6.81
N TYR A 31 13.15 -10.36 -6.32
CA TYR A 31 11.73 -10.43 -6.67
C TYR A 31 10.81 -9.79 -5.62
N GLY A 32 11.19 -9.83 -4.35
CA GLY A 32 10.38 -9.31 -3.26
C GLY A 32 10.17 -7.80 -3.34
N LYS A 33 11.15 -7.02 -3.81
CA LYS A 33 10.98 -5.57 -3.98
C LYS A 33 9.82 -5.23 -4.90
N TRP A 34 9.67 -5.97 -6.00
CA TRP A 34 8.60 -5.80 -6.97
C TRP A 34 7.26 -6.31 -6.45
N ALA A 35 7.26 -7.47 -5.76
CA ALA A 35 6.05 -8.01 -5.15
C ALA A 35 5.49 -7.07 -4.08
N VAL A 36 6.36 -6.55 -3.21
CA VAL A 36 5.99 -5.61 -2.15
C VAL A 36 5.56 -4.25 -2.75
N LEU A 37 6.22 -3.77 -3.80
CA LEU A 37 5.80 -2.56 -4.52
C LEU A 37 4.40 -2.74 -5.14
N ALA A 38 4.14 -3.86 -5.80
CA ALA A 38 2.83 -4.17 -6.36
C ALA A 38 1.76 -4.28 -5.25
N ALA A 39 2.11 -4.89 -4.11
CA ALA A 39 1.23 -4.94 -2.95
C ALA A 39 0.89 -3.54 -2.44
N SER A 40 1.88 -2.64 -2.33
CA SER A 40 1.66 -1.24 -1.96
C SER A 40 0.64 -0.56 -2.87
N VAL A 41 0.77 -0.70 -4.19
CA VAL A 41 -0.19 -0.13 -5.15
C VAL A 41 -1.59 -0.71 -4.92
N GLY A 42 -1.71 -2.03 -4.82
CA GLY A 42 -3.00 -2.69 -4.59
C GLY A 42 -3.67 -2.26 -3.27
N LEU A 43 -2.91 -2.13 -2.20
CA LEU A 43 -3.40 -1.70 -0.88
C LEU A 43 -3.88 -0.24 -0.91
N ASN A 44 -3.16 0.65 -1.59
CA ASN A 44 -3.59 2.04 -1.75
C ASN A 44 -4.87 2.16 -2.61
N LEU A 45 -5.03 1.31 -3.63
CA LEU A 45 -6.29 1.24 -4.40
C LEU A 45 -7.46 0.77 -3.53
N LEU A 46 -7.24 -0.25 -2.68
CA LEU A 46 -8.25 -0.71 -1.71
C LEU A 46 -8.58 0.36 -0.67
N ALA A 47 -7.61 1.18 -0.27
CA ALA A 47 -7.83 2.32 0.61
C ALA A 47 -8.72 3.37 -0.06
N ALA A 48 -8.43 3.72 -1.33
CA ALA A 48 -9.22 4.68 -2.10
C ALA A 48 -10.67 4.21 -2.33
N ASP A 49 -10.86 2.92 -2.60
CA ASP A 49 -12.19 2.31 -2.75
C ASP A 49 -12.99 2.39 -1.45
N ALA A 50 -12.39 1.97 -0.33
CA ALA A 50 -13.02 2.05 0.99
C ALA A 50 -13.34 3.49 1.42
N HIS A 51 -12.48 4.45 1.08
CA HIS A 51 -12.74 5.87 1.34
C HIS A 51 -13.90 6.41 0.49
N THR A 52 -14.02 5.95 -0.77
CA THR A 52 -15.16 6.30 -1.63
C THR A 52 -16.47 5.77 -1.06
N ASP A 53 -16.47 4.55 -0.51
CA ASP A 53 -17.62 3.99 0.17
C ASP A 53 -17.99 4.77 1.43
N ALA A 54 -17.00 5.21 2.22
CA ALA A 54 -17.23 6.04 3.40
C ALA A 54 -17.88 7.38 3.04
N ASN A 55 -17.38 8.05 1.99
CA ASN A 55 -17.95 9.30 1.48
C ASN A 55 -19.39 9.10 1.02
N ARG A 56 -19.68 8.02 0.28
CA ARG A 56 -21.05 7.71 -0.15
C ARG A 56 -22.00 7.50 1.02
N ALA A 57 -21.54 6.86 2.11
CA ALA A 57 -22.34 6.71 3.32
C ALA A 57 -22.57 8.07 4.00
N PHE A 58 -21.57 8.95 4.00
CA PHE A 58 -21.68 10.29 4.54
C PHE A 58 -22.62 11.19 3.71
N ASP A 59 -22.59 11.09 2.38
CA ASP A 59 -23.50 11.80 1.48
C ASP A 59 -24.97 11.50 1.79
N LEU A 60 -25.29 10.29 2.28
CA LEU A 60 -26.64 9.93 2.73
C LEU A 60 -27.06 10.69 4.00
N ILE A 61 -26.11 11.00 4.88
CA ILE A 61 -26.32 11.84 6.05
C ILE A 61 -26.55 13.28 5.59
N GLU A 62 -25.68 13.81 4.72
CA GLU A 62 -25.83 15.16 4.18
C GLU A 62 -27.21 15.34 3.53
N ALA A 63 -27.59 14.45 2.61
CA ALA A 63 -28.89 14.47 1.94
C ALA A 63 -30.06 14.38 2.93
N ARG A 64 -29.90 13.65 4.04
CA ARG A 64 -30.91 13.59 5.11
C ARG A 64 -31.00 14.91 5.87
N CYS A 65 -29.88 15.61 6.05
CA CYS A 65 -29.75 16.81 6.89
C CYS A 65 -29.90 18.14 6.13
N GLU A 66 -30.03 18.13 4.80
CA GLU A 66 -30.14 19.32 3.95
C GLU A 66 -31.27 20.31 4.33
N THR A 67 -32.32 19.84 5.02
CA THR A 67 -33.45 20.69 5.40
C THR A 67 -33.17 21.48 6.69
N PRO A 68 -33.41 22.81 6.72
CA PRO A 68 -33.28 23.62 7.94
C PRO A 68 -34.14 23.09 9.09
N HIS A 69 -33.61 23.12 10.32
CA HIS A 69 -34.28 22.66 11.54
C HIS A 69 -34.70 21.17 11.51
N ASN A 70 -33.88 20.33 10.90
CA ASN A 70 -34.14 18.90 10.88
C ASN A 70 -33.76 18.23 12.22
N ALA A 71 -34.77 17.92 13.04
CA ALA A 71 -34.60 17.17 14.29
C ALA A 71 -33.94 15.79 14.09
N ARG A 72 -33.90 15.25 12.87
CA ARG A 72 -33.22 13.97 12.55
C ARG A 72 -31.69 14.08 12.57
N CYS A 73 -31.15 15.30 12.59
CA CYS A 73 -29.71 15.56 12.60
C CYS A 73 -29.29 16.34 13.84
N GLU A 74 -30.16 16.37 14.86
CA GLU A 74 -29.81 16.91 16.17
C GLU A 74 -28.84 15.95 16.87
N VAL A 75 -27.81 16.52 17.46
CA VAL A 75 -26.77 15.80 18.19
C VAL A 75 -26.98 16.07 19.67
N ASP A 76 -26.92 15.03 20.48
CA ASP A 76 -27.08 15.14 21.92
C ASP A 76 -25.82 15.71 22.62
N GLY A 77 -25.88 15.86 23.94
CA GLY A 77 -24.74 16.32 24.72
C GLY A 77 -23.54 15.36 24.77
N ALA A 78 -23.70 14.13 24.28
CA ALA A 78 -22.64 13.13 24.19
C ALA A 78 -21.98 13.09 22.79
N GLY A 79 -22.51 13.83 21.81
CA GLY A 79 -21.98 13.84 20.44
C GLY A 79 -22.59 12.77 19.54
N THR A 80 -23.73 12.18 19.92
CA THR A 80 -24.44 11.14 19.18
C THR A 80 -25.67 11.72 18.50
N TYR A 81 -26.02 11.25 17.30
CA TYR A 81 -27.28 11.66 16.67
C TYR A 81 -28.48 11.11 17.45
N VAL A 82 -29.46 11.98 17.71
CA VAL A 82 -30.69 11.61 18.41
C VAL A 82 -31.55 10.65 17.57
N ASP A 83 -31.52 10.79 16.23
CA ASP A 83 -32.21 9.87 15.31
C ASP A 83 -31.39 8.59 15.10
N PRO A 84 -31.93 7.41 15.45
CA PRO A 84 -31.17 6.16 15.37
C PRO A 84 -30.80 5.77 13.94
N VAL A 85 -31.53 6.26 12.93
CA VAL A 85 -31.20 6.00 11.52
C VAL A 85 -29.99 6.82 11.09
N THR A 86 -29.97 8.13 11.41
CA THR A 86 -28.81 8.99 11.16
C THR A 86 -27.57 8.49 11.91
N GLU A 87 -27.73 8.09 13.18
CA GLU A 87 -26.64 7.50 13.96
C GLU A 87 -26.10 6.21 13.32
N GLY A 88 -26.99 5.33 12.84
CA GLY A 88 -26.59 4.12 12.14
C GLY A 88 -25.77 4.38 10.87
N LEU A 89 -26.14 5.41 10.10
CA LEU A 89 -25.36 5.84 8.93
C LEU A 89 -24.00 6.39 9.34
N PHE A 90 -23.95 7.21 10.40
CA PHE A 90 -22.69 7.77 10.91
C PHE A 90 -21.73 6.68 11.37
N GLN A 91 -22.21 5.70 12.15
CA GLN A 91 -21.41 4.55 12.57
C GLN A 91 -20.91 3.72 11.39
N GLU A 92 -21.69 3.60 10.31
CA GLU A 92 -21.25 2.93 9.09
C GLU A 92 -20.14 3.73 8.36
N THR A 93 -20.26 5.05 8.27
CA THR A 93 -19.19 5.93 7.77
C THR A 93 -17.91 5.72 8.56
N LEU A 94 -17.97 5.75 9.91
CA LEU A 94 -16.80 5.50 10.76
C LEU A 94 -16.19 4.13 10.48
N ARG A 95 -17.01 3.06 10.38
CA ARG A 95 -16.53 1.70 10.12
C ARG A 95 -15.85 1.55 8.76
N LEU A 96 -16.29 2.30 7.75
CA LEU A 96 -15.69 2.32 6.42
C LEU A 96 -14.39 3.12 6.40
N ASP A 97 -14.36 4.28 7.08
CA ASP A 97 -13.17 5.10 7.23
C ASP A 97 -12.04 4.34 7.95
N ASP A 98 -12.38 3.66 9.06
CA ASP A 98 -11.50 2.74 9.79
C ASP A 98 -10.85 1.68 8.89
N ARG A 99 -11.60 1.21 7.89
CA ARG A 99 -11.10 0.22 6.91
C ARG A 99 -10.18 0.88 5.90
N ALA A 100 -10.52 2.08 5.41
CA ALA A 100 -9.68 2.84 4.50
C ALA A 100 -8.32 3.14 5.15
N GLU A 101 -8.32 3.59 6.40
CA GLU A 101 -7.09 3.88 7.16
C GLU A 101 -6.19 2.64 7.27
N ARG A 102 -6.75 1.48 7.64
CA ARG A 102 -5.97 0.23 7.73
C ARG A 102 -5.33 -0.15 6.39
N TRP A 103 -6.04 0.03 5.28
CA TRP A 103 -5.48 -0.24 3.95
C TRP A 103 -4.40 0.76 3.57
N LEU A 104 -4.59 2.04 3.90
CA LEU A 104 -3.60 3.09 3.64
C LEU A 104 -2.30 2.82 4.40
N ILE A 105 -2.40 2.57 5.72
CA ILE A 105 -1.23 2.24 6.56
C ILE A 105 -0.51 1.00 6.01
N ALA A 106 -1.24 -0.05 5.63
CA ALA A 106 -0.65 -1.25 5.06
C ALA A 106 0.06 -0.96 3.72
N GLY A 107 -0.54 -0.10 2.87
CA GLY A 107 0.03 0.33 1.60
C GLY A 107 1.31 1.13 1.78
N GLU A 108 1.32 2.12 2.66
CA GLU A 108 2.50 2.93 2.98
C GLU A 108 3.61 2.09 3.62
N ALA A 109 3.27 1.17 4.53
CA ALA A 109 4.23 0.23 5.10
C ALA A 109 4.86 -0.66 4.04
N ALA A 110 4.06 -1.14 3.07
CA ALA A 110 4.56 -1.89 1.93
C ALA A 110 5.47 -1.01 1.05
N LEU A 111 5.10 0.24 0.77
CA LEU A 111 5.92 1.17 0.00
C LEU A 111 7.30 1.36 0.63
N LEU A 112 7.34 1.65 1.92
CA LEU A 112 8.58 1.78 2.69
C LEU A 112 9.42 0.49 2.65
N GLY A 113 8.77 -0.67 2.76
CA GLY A 113 9.41 -1.98 2.64
C GLY A 113 10.03 -2.18 1.25
N ALA A 114 9.32 -1.84 0.18
CA ALA A 114 9.83 -1.89 -1.18
C ALA A 114 11.05 -0.97 -1.35
N THR A 115 10.94 0.29 -0.90
CA THR A 115 12.05 1.25 -0.93
C THR A 115 13.29 0.72 -0.21
N ALA A 116 13.11 0.13 0.98
CA ALA A 116 14.21 -0.47 1.73
C ALA A 116 14.89 -1.61 0.95
N LEU A 117 14.12 -2.46 0.26
CA LEU A 117 14.65 -3.55 -0.57
C LEU A 117 15.42 -3.03 -1.79
N PHE A 118 14.91 -2.00 -2.47
CA PHE A 118 15.62 -1.36 -3.57
C PHE A 118 16.95 -0.74 -3.11
N ILE A 119 16.95 0.01 -2.00
CA ILE A 119 18.17 0.61 -1.44
C ILE A 119 19.17 -0.47 -1.02
N TRP A 120 18.69 -1.52 -0.36
CA TRP A 120 19.53 -2.63 0.07
C TRP A 120 20.21 -3.34 -1.11
N GLU A 121 19.49 -3.51 -2.23
CA GLU A 121 20.02 -4.14 -3.42
C GLU A 121 21.05 -3.24 -4.12
N LEU A 122 20.72 -1.96 -4.31
CA LEU A 122 21.62 -0.97 -4.92
C LEU A 122 22.95 -0.82 -4.16
N THR A 123 22.92 -0.89 -2.83
CA THR A 123 24.13 -0.74 -2.00
C THR A 123 25.05 -1.96 -2.00
N ARG A 124 24.58 -3.13 -2.44
CA ARG A 124 25.35 -4.39 -2.46
C ARG A 124 25.68 -4.91 -3.85
N SER A 125 25.00 -4.41 -4.88
CA SER A 125 25.17 -4.83 -6.28
C SER A 125 26.02 -3.85 -7.10
N GLN A 126 26.92 -3.09 -6.47
CA GLN A 126 27.76 -2.08 -7.16
C GLN A 126 28.62 -2.69 -8.28
N ASP A 127 29.14 -3.90 -8.09
CA ASP A 127 30.00 -4.57 -9.08
C ASP A 127 29.23 -5.40 -10.11
N SER A 128 27.97 -5.72 -9.82
CA SER A 128 27.10 -6.58 -10.63
C SER A 128 25.63 -6.14 -10.53
N PRO A 129 25.22 -5.10 -11.28
CA PRO A 129 23.87 -4.55 -11.22
C PRO A 129 22.79 -5.60 -11.54
N PRO A 130 21.61 -5.56 -10.89
CA PRO A 130 20.56 -6.53 -11.13
C PRO A 130 19.96 -6.37 -12.54
N GLU A 131 19.87 -7.46 -13.30
CA GLU A 131 19.30 -7.46 -14.66
C GLU A 131 17.79 -7.14 -14.72
N ASN A 132 17.09 -7.14 -13.58
CA ASN A 132 15.64 -6.94 -13.51
C ASN A 132 15.23 -5.52 -13.09
N GLU A 133 16.14 -4.56 -13.18
CA GLU A 133 15.86 -3.15 -12.93
C GLU A 133 15.82 -2.39 -14.26
N PRO A 134 14.72 -1.67 -14.57
CA PRO A 134 14.62 -0.91 -15.82
C PRO A 134 15.54 0.33 -15.84
N PHE A 135 16.00 0.78 -14.67
CA PHE A 135 16.88 1.93 -14.51
C PHE A 135 18.08 1.54 -13.68
N ALA A 136 19.23 1.30 -14.32
CA ALA A 136 20.48 1.11 -13.62
C ALA A 136 21.16 2.48 -13.41
N PRO A 137 21.51 2.86 -12.17
CA PRO A 137 22.25 4.09 -11.94
C PRO A 137 23.68 3.92 -12.46
N ILE A 138 24.11 4.83 -13.35
CA ILE A 138 25.51 4.92 -13.76
C ILE A 138 26.16 6.05 -12.95
N VAL A 139 27.19 5.70 -12.18
CA VAL A 139 28.08 6.69 -11.57
C VAL A 139 29.20 6.97 -12.57
N GLN A 140 29.22 8.19 -13.13
CA GLN A 140 30.32 8.62 -13.99
C GLN A 140 31.21 9.57 -13.20
N GLU A 141 32.48 9.18 -13.01
CA GLU A 141 33.51 10.08 -12.49
C GLU A 141 33.99 10.99 -13.61
N PHE A 142 33.76 12.30 -13.45
CA PHE A 142 34.34 13.34 -14.31
C PHE A 142 35.59 13.90 -13.64
N SER A 143 36.51 14.48 -14.44
CA SER A 143 37.79 15.00 -13.91
C SER A 143 37.64 16.09 -12.82
N HIS A 144 36.45 16.67 -12.65
CA HIS A 144 36.13 17.68 -11.64
C HIS A 144 34.79 17.44 -10.91
N GLY A 145 34.28 16.20 -10.84
CA GLY A 145 33.05 15.92 -10.08
C GLY A 145 32.46 14.52 -10.29
N ILE A 146 31.51 14.16 -9.42
CA ILE A 146 30.72 12.94 -9.55
C ILE A 146 29.40 13.32 -10.23
N GLY A 147 29.10 12.72 -11.39
CA GLY A 147 27.80 12.85 -12.03
C GLY A 147 26.97 11.58 -11.85
N LEU A 148 25.69 11.77 -11.50
CA LEU A 148 24.71 10.70 -11.43
C LEU A 148 23.90 10.69 -12.73
N GLY A 149 23.89 9.56 -13.44
CA GLY A 149 23.09 9.34 -14.65
C GLY A 149 22.26 8.07 -14.56
N PHE A 150 21.30 7.90 -15.47
CA PHE A 150 20.49 6.69 -15.58
C PHE A 150 20.69 6.06 -16.95
N GLU A 151 20.97 4.76 -17.00
CA GLU A 151 20.89 3.97 -18.23
C GLU A 151 19.46 3.47 -18.41
N VAL A 152 18.87 3.70 -19.59
CA VAL A 152 17.60 3.06 -19.97
C VAL A 152 17.92 1.92 -20.91
N ARG A 153 17.71 0.69 -20.45
CA ARG A 153 17.90 -0.53 -21.25
C ARG A 153 16.55 -0.97 -21.81
N PHE A 154 16.39 -0.88 -23.12
CA PHE A 154 15.22 -1.38 -23.86
C PHE A 154 15.47 -2.79 -24.38
#